data_AF-A0A142LMH7-F1
#
_entry.id   AF-A0A142LMH7-F1
#
_cell.length_a   1.000
_cell.length_b   1.000
_cell.length_c   1.000
_cell.angle_alpha   90.00
_cell.angle_beta   90.00
_cell.angle_gamma   90.00
#
_symmetry.space_group_name_H-M   'P 1'
#
loop_
_entity.id
_entity.type
_entity.pdbx_description
1 polymer ?
#
loop_
_entity_poly.entity_id
_entity_poly.type
_entity_poly.pdbx_seq_one_letter_code
_entity_poly.pdbx_strand_id
1 'polypeptide(L)'
;MSEVMTIKQMPADLKQYWAEEAKRHDRSMNKEVLRVLEEERARREAAKSPGKDLESIIAAARRLQSFAVVDQRPIDDILYDEQGMPK
;
A
#
# COMPACT_ATOMS: atom_id res chain seq x y z
N MET A 1 8.26 27.32 -7.24
CA MET A 1 7.59 27.00 -8.53
C MET A 1 6.57 25.90 -8.24
N SER A 2 5.30 26.06 -8.61
CA SER A 2 4.31 24.99 -8.46
C SER A 2 4.55 23.94 -9.54
N GLU A 3 4.97 22.73 -9.16
CA GLU A 3 5.06 21.61 -10.10
C GLU A 3 3.66 21.21 -10.56
N VAL A 4 3.47 21.15 -11.89
CA VAL A 4 2.19 20.76 -12.49
C VAL A 4 2.26 19.28 -12.85
N MET A 5 1.46 18.45 -12.16
CA MET A 5 1.31 17.04 -12.47
C MET A 5 0.11 16.84 -13.42
N THR A 6 0.31 16.05 -14.49
CA THR A 6 -0.77 15.67 -15.43
C THR A 6 -0.97 14.16 -15.40
N ILE A 7 -2.21 13.71 -15.18
CA ILE A 7 -2.58 12.29 -15.24
C ILE A 7 -3.02 11.97 -16.68
N LYS A 8 -2.14 11.34 -17.47
CA LYS A 8 -2.32 11.19 -18.93
C LYS A 8 -3.31 10.10 -19.38
N GLN A 9 -3.85 9.27 -18.48
CA GLN A 9 -4.77 8.18 -18.82
C GLN A 9 -5.81 7.97 -17.72
N MET A 10 -6.49 9.05 -17.30
CA MET A 10 -7.58 8.91 -16.35
C MET A 10 -8.76 8.19 -17.03
N PRO A 11 -9.23 7.06 -16.48
CA PRO A 11 -10.44 6.39 -16.96
C PRO A 11 -11.62 7.37 -17.02
N ALA A 12 -12.47 7.24 -18.04
CA ALA A 12 -13.52 8.21 -18.33
C ALA A 12 -14.58 8.26 -17.21
N ASP A 13 -14.91 7.11 -16.64
CA ASP A 13 -15.73 6.92 -15.46
C ASP A 13 -15.14 7.64 -14.24
N LEU A 14 -13.84 7.49 -14.00
CA LEU A 14 -13.15 8.16 -12.90
C LEU A 14 -13.15 9.69 -13.08
N LYS A 15 -12.98 10.17 -14.32
CA LYS A 15 -13.06 11.61 -14.64
C LYS A 15 -14.47 12.17 -14.41
N GLN A 16 -15.50 11.42 -14.79
CA GLN A 16 -16.90 11.79 -14.55
C GLN A 16 -17.19 11.85 -13.05
N TYR A 17 -16.78 10.83 -12.30
CA TYR A 17 -16.91 10.80 -10.85
C TYR A 17 -16.31 12.06 -10.19
N TRP A 18 -15.08 12.43 -10.56
CA TRP A 18 -14.44 13.63 -10.01
C TRP A 18 -15.13 14.93 -10.41
N ALA A 19 -15.68 15.02 -11.62
CA ALA A 19 -16.43 16.20 -12.04
C ALA A 19 -17.74 16.35 -11.25
N GLU A 20 -18.42 15.26 -10.96
CA GLU A 20 -19.64 15.24 -10.14
C GLU A 20 -19.35 15.61 -8.68
N GLU A 21 -18.32 15.01 -8.07
CA GLU A 21 -17.90 15.33 -6.71
C GLU A 21 -17.46 16.79 -6.57
N ALA A 22 -16.69 17.30 -7.55
CA ALA A 22 -16.29 18.71 -7.55
C ALA A 22 -17.50 19.66 -7.64
N LYS A 23 -18.52 19.31 -8.43
CA LYS A 23 -19.78 20.07 -8.52
C LYS A 23 -20.56 20.03 -7.21
N ARG A 24 -20.63 18.88 -6.54
CA ARG A 24 -21.30 18.74 -5.23
C ARG A 24 -20.65 19.63 -4.17
N HIS A 25 -19.34 19.81 -4.24
CA HIS A 25 -18.57 20.57 -3.24
C HIS A 25 -18.29 22.03 -3.65
N ASP A 26 -18.89 22.51 -4.75
CA ASP A 26 -18.67 23.86 -5.33
C ASP A 26 -17.18 24.19 -5.54
N ARG A 27 -16.44 23.22 -6.09
CA ARG A 27 -14.98 23.30 -6.29
C ARG A 27 -14.62 22.96 -7.73
N SER A 28 -13.41 23.37 -8.13
CA SER A 28 -12.82 22.85 -9.35
C SER A 28 -12.36 21.42 -9.14
N MET A 29 -12.40 20.62 -10.21
CA MET A 29 -11.97 19.22 -10.20
C MET A 29 -10.55 19.05 -9.64
N ASN A 30 -9.62 19.94 -10.01
CA ASN A 30 -8.25 19.90 -9.49
C ASN A 30 -8.19 20.13 -7.97
N LYS A 31 -8.99 21.07 -7.43
CA LYS A 31 -9.04 21.32 -5.99
C LYS A 31 -9.62 20.13 -5.23
N GLU A 32 -10.63 19.47 -5.81
CA GLU A 32 -11.25 18.30 -5.20
C GLU A 32 -10.30 17.10 -5.18
N VAL A 33 -9.62 16.83 -6.30
CA VAL A 33 -8.60 15.78 -6.39
C VAL A 33 -7.45 16.04 -5.41
N LEU A 34 -6.96 17.30 -5.33
CA LEU A 34 -5.89 17.66 -4.39
C LEU A 34 -6.32 17.44 -2.93
N ARG A 35 -7.53 17.86 -2.54
CA ARG A 35 -8.07 17.62 -1.20
C ARG A 35 -8.02 16.14 -0.84
N VAL A 36 -8.51 15.27 -1.72
CA VAL A 36 -8.54 13.82 -1.44
C VAL A 36 -7.13 13.25 -1.38
N LEU A 37 -6.21 13.69 -2.24
CA LEU A 37 -4.81 13.25 -2.16
C LEU A 37 -4.14 13.70 -0.87
N GLU A 38 -4.42 14.92 -0.39
CA GLU A 38 -3.92 15.42 0.89
C GLU A 38 -4.52 14.68 2.08
N GLU A 39 -5.82 14.37 2.05
CA GLU A 39 -6.49 13.58 3.08
C GLU A 39 -5.94 12.15 3.13
N GLU A 40 -5.76 11.50 1.99
CA GLU A 40 -5.16 10.17 1.92
C GLU A 40 -3.70 10.18 2.37
N ARG A 41 -2.94 11.23 2.04
CA ARG A 41 -1.58 11.42 2.56
C ARG A 41 -1.60 11.57 4.07
N ALA A 42 -2.45 12.44 4.61
CA ALA A 42 -2.58 12.64 6.05
C ALA A 42 -3.02 11.37 6.78
N ARG A 43 -3.95 10.60 6.18
CA ARG A 43 -4.35 9.27 6.69
C ARG A 43 -3.18 8.30 6.74
N ARG A 44 -2.35 8.25 5.69
CA ARG A 44 -1.15 7.41 5.65
C ARG A 44 -0.08 7.85 6.65
N GLU A 45 0.13 9.16 6.82
CA GLU A 45 1.08 9.69 7.81
C GLU A 45 0.58 9.46 9.25
N ALA A 46 -0.73 9.57 9.49
CA ALA A 46 -1.36 9.28 10.77
C ALA A 46 -1.37 7.77 11.08
N ALA A 47 -1.59 6.94 10.06
CA ALA A 47 -1.37 5.50 10.11
C ALA A 47 0.14 5.22 10.09
N LYS A 48 0.84 5.66 11.14
CA LYS A 48 2.23 5.27 11.40
C LYS A 48 2.38 3.79 11.09
N SER A 49 3.35 3.43 10.25
CA SER A 49 3.78 2.02 10.12
C SER A 49 3.85 1.43 11.53
N PRO A 50 3.32 0.21 11.76
CA PRO A 50 3.40 -0.40 13.09
C PRO A 50 4.82 -0.22 13.56
N GLY A 51 4.95 0.44 14.72
CA GLY A 51 6.26 0.79 15.25
C GLY A 51 7.12 -0.45 15.13
N LYS A 52 8.32 -0.33 14.58
CA LYS A 52 9.34 -1.37 14.72
C LYS A 52 9.81 -1.41 16.19
N ASP A 53 8.89 -1.27 17.13
CA ASP A 53 9.16 -1.46 18.53
C ASP A 53 9.39 -2.95 18.76
N LEU A 54 10.24 -3.22 19.74
CA LEU A 54 10.69 -4.57 20.03
C LEU A 54 9.51 -5.47 20.42
N GLU A 55 8.48 -4.92 21.06
CA GLU A 55 7.29 -5.66 21.50
C GLU A 55 6.44 -6.15 20.32
N SER A 56 6.28 -5.33 19.29
CA SER A 56 5.55 -5.64 18.05
C SER A 56 6.29 -6.71 17.25
N ILE A 57 7.62 -6.66 17.22
CA ILE A 57 8.45 -7.69 16.59
C ILE A 57 8.32 -9.02 17.35
N ILE A 58 8.38 -8.98 18.69
CA ILE A 58 8.21 -10.17 19.53
C ILE A 58 6.80 -10.76 19.38
N ALA A 59 5.76 -9.92 19.34
CA ALA A 59 4.39 -10.35 19.14
C ALA A 59 4.19 -11.01 17.76
N ALA A 60 4.78 -10.43 16.70
CA ALA A 60 4.78 -11.04 15.37
C ALA A 60 5.51 -12.39 15.36
N ALA A 61 6.67 -12.50 16.01
CA ALA A 61 7.43 -13.75 16.10
C ALA A 61 6.64 -14.85 16.83
N ARG A 62 5.99 -14.52 17.96
CA ARG A 62 5.13 -15.47 18.69
C ARG A 62 3.94 -15.94 17.85
N ARG A 63 3.32 -15.03 17.10
CA ARG A 63 2.24 -15.38 16.18
C ARG A 63 2.73 -16.31 15.08
N LEU A 64 3.90 -16.03 14.48
CA LEU A 64 4.50 -16.89 13.45
C LEU A 64 4.79 -18.30 13.98
N GLN A 65 5.25 -18.43 15.22
CA GLN A 65 5.50 -19.72 15.87
C GLN A 65 4.23 -20.54 16.14
N SER A 66 3.07 -19.89 16.24
CA SER A 66 1.79 -20.60 16.48
C SER A 66 1.18 -21.25 15.23
N PHE A 67 1.71 -20.97 14.04
CA PHE A 67 1.22 -21.61 12.82
C PHE A 67 1.70 -23.05 12.74
N ALA A 68 0.84 -23.93 12.21
CA ALA A 68 1.22 -25.29 11.90
C ALA A 68 2.30 -25.29 10.80
N VAL A 69 3.33 -26.12 10.98
CA VAL A 69 4.37 -26.31 9.96
C VAL A 69 3.76 -27.10 8.80
N VAL A 70 3.60 -26.45 7.65
CA VAL A 70 3.02 -27.04 6.44
C VAL A 70 4.06 -27.82 5.62
N ASP A 71 5.33 -27.41 5.70
CA ASP A 71 6.45 -28.04 4.99
C ASP A 71 7.62 -28.21 5.95
N GLN A 72 8.10 -29.44 6.10
CA GLN A 72 9.23 -29.77 6.97
C GLN A 72 10.56 -29.84 6.23
N ARG A 73 10.56 -29.63 4.91
CA ARG A 73 11.80 -29.62 4.15
C ARG A 73 12.70 -28.47 4.63
N PRO A 74 14.02 -28.70 4.71
CA PRO A 74 14.99 -27.64 4.88
C PRO A 74 14.79 -26.53 3.84
N ILE A 75 15.12 -25.30 4.20
CA ILE A 75 14.95 -24.14 3.30
C ILE A 75 15.76 -24.29 2.01
N ASP A 76 16.91 -24.97 2.07
CA ASP A 76 17.76 -25.19 0.92
C ASP A 76 17.09 -26.13 -0.10
N ASP A 77 16.38 -27.16 0.36
CA ASP A 77 15.63 -28.08 -0.51
C ASP A 77 14.38 -27.40 -1.13
N ILE A 78 13.90 -26.34 -0.49
CA ILE A 78 12.79 -25.51 -1.00
C ILE A 78 13.30 -24.54 -2.07
N LEU A 79 14.43 -23.87 -1.82
CA LEU A 79 14.96 -22.82 -2.67
C LEU A 79 15.82 -23.34 -3.83
N TYR A 80 16.50 -24.46 -3.65
CA TYR A 80 17.49 -24.96 -4.59
C TYR A 80 17.20 -26.40 -5.02
N ASP A 81 17.65 -26.76 -6.22
CA ASP A 81 17.68 -28.14 -6.72
C ASP A 81 18.92 -28.91 -6.22
N GLU A 82 19.04 -30.18 -6.63
CA GLU A 82 20.16 -31.06 -6.23
C GLU A 82 21.52 -30.58 -6.74
N GLN A 83 21.52 -29.68 -7.73
CA GLN A 83 22.72 -29.04 -8.28
C GLN A 83 23.04 -27.71 -7.58
N GLY A 84 22.22 -27.28 -6.60
CA GLY A 84 22.36 -26.03 -5.87
C GLY A 84 21.90 -24.80 -6.67
N MET A 85 21.15 -25.00 -7.75
CA MET A 85 20.62 -23.90 -8.56
C MET A 85 19.25 -23.46 -8.03
N PRO A 86 18.92 -22.15 -8.07
CA PRO A 86 17.60 -21.68 -7.67
C PRO A 86 16.51 -22.35 -8.50
N LYS A 87 15.49 -22.87 -7.83
CA LYS A 87 14.27 -23.38 -8.48
C LYS A 87 13.38 -22.27 -9.01
#